data_AF-A0A090I203-F1
#
_entry.id   AF-A0A090I203-F1
#
_cell.length_a   1.000
_cell.length_b   1.000
_cell.length_c   1.000
_cell.angle_alpha   90.00
_cell.angle_beta   90.00
_cell.angle_gamma   90.00
#
_symmetry.space_group_name_H-M   'P 1'
#
loop_
_entity.id
_entity.type
_entity.pdbx_description
1 polymer ?
#
loop_
_entity_poly.entity_id
_entity_poly.type
_entity_poly.pdbx_seq_one_letter_code
_entity_poly.pdbx_strand_id
1 'polypeptide(L)'
;MVIAKCRECEKEYQLNSSDNLGDFQCECGGELDYVDDFEVKNENSIKMKRIHWNTLILGIIVTAFLGFLLGLIGIIIATLCVGYSVDKNYKNGAVHGALAGFIGGFIAVNIGNVINIILPSNTNTEFGLLLITGTLIGITIYGFTGAICGAIGAFIKQKRS
;
A
#
# COMPACT_ATOMS: atom_id res chain seq x y z
N MET A 1 3.86 15.27 31.53
CA MET A 1 3.51 16.63 31.06
C MET A 1 2.44 16.47 30.01
N VAL A 2 1.41 17.30 30.07
CA VAL A 2 0.25 17.30 29.16
C VAL A 2 0.02 18.73 28.70
N ILE A 3 -0.40 18.92 27.45
CA ILE A 3 -0.70 20.24 26.89
C ILE A 3 -2.21 20.43 26.96
N ALA A 4 -2.66 21.51 27.58
CA ALA A 4 -4.07 21.91 27.60
C ALA A 4 -4.25 23.17 26.77
N LYS A 5 -5.32 23.25 25.98
CA LYS A 5 -5.62 24.40 25.11
C LYS A 5 -6.96 25.01 25.50
N CYS A 6 -7.01 26.33 25.57
CA CYS A 6 -8.27 27.04 25.79
C CYS A 6 -9.13 27.03 24.52
N ARG A 7 -10.43 26.69 24.66
CA ARG A 7 -11.36 26.66 23.53
C ARG A 7 -11.67 28.04 22.93
N GLU A 8 -11.58 29.10 23.72
CA GLU A 8 -11.99 30.45 23.29
C GLU A 8 -10.84 31.29 22.74
N CYS A 9 -9.67 31.23 23.36
CA CYS A 9 -8.52 32.06 22.97
C CYS A 9 -7.34 31.28 22.36
N GLU A 10 -7.48 29.95 22.24
CA GLU A 10 -6.48 29.06 21.66
C GLU A 10 -5.09 29.05 22.33
N LYS A 11 -4.93 29.69 23.50
CA LYS A 11 -3.68 29.64 24.27
C LYS A 11 -3.42 28.23 24.80
N GLU A 12 -2.17 27.81 24.70
CA GLU A 12 -1.68 26.52 25.19
C GLU A 12 -1.00 26.67 26.56
N TYR A 13 -1.25 25.70 27.44
CA TYR A 13 -0.73 25.64 28.80
C TYR A 13 -0.06 24.27 29.01
N GLN A 14 1.17 24.29 29.49
CA GLN A 14 1.88 23.07 29.87
C GLN A 14 1.54 22.73 31.31
N LEU A 15 0.87 21.61 31.53
CA LEU A 15 0.46 21.13 32.84
C LEU A 15 1.18 19.81 33.18
N ASN A 16 1.31 19.51 34.47
CA ASN A 16 1.77 18.19 34.86
C ASN A 16 0.65 17.17 34.74
N SER A 17 1.02 15.93 34.47
CA SER A 17 0.06 14.82 34.33
C SER A 17 -0.68 14.48 35.63
N SER A 18 -0.29 15.10 36.75
CA SER A 18 -0.91 14.99 38.07
C SER A 18 -1.90 16.11 38.38
N ASP A 19 -1.96 17.15 37.55
CA ASP A 19 -2.72 18.36 37.84
C ASP A 19 -4.15 18.22 37.29
N ASN A 20 -5.16 18.59 38.09
CA ASN A 20 -6.56 18.54 37.67
C ASN A 20 -6.90 19.75 36.80
N LEU A 21 -7.43 19.52 35.60
CA LEU A 21 -7.75 20.58 34.65
C LEU A 21 -8.75 21.61 35.20
N GLY A 22 -9.67 21.18 36.07
CA GLY A 22 -10.68 22.05 36.70
C GLY A 22 -10.12 23.10 37.66
N ASP A 23 -8.86 22.96 38.09
CA ASP A 23 -8.19 23.94 38.95
C ASP A 23 -7.57 25.10 38.15
N PHE A 24 -7.55 24.99 36.81
CA PHE A 24 -6.95 25.97 35.92
C PHE A 24 -8.03 26.66 35.10
N GLN A 25 -8.08 27.98 35.21
CA GLN A 25 -8.93 28.81 34.36
C GLN A 25 -8.04 29.64 33.43
N CYS A 26 -8.41 29.69 32.15
CA CYS A 26 -7.72 30.55 31.22
C CYS A 26 -7.93 32.03 31.60
N GLU A 27 -6.96 32.89 31.31
CA GLU A 27 -7.07 34.34 31.54
C GLU A 27 -8.27 34.98 30.82
N CYS A 28 -8.73 34.36 29.72
CA CYS A 28 -9.93 34.81 29.01
C CYS A 28 -11.25 34.38 29.66
N GLY A 29 -11.21 33.57 30.73
CA GLY A 29 -12.38 32.99 31.39
C GLY A 29 -12.88 31.67 30.79
N GLY A 30 -12.40 31.32 29.59
CA GLY A 30 -12.79 30.10 28.86
C GLY A 30 -12.25 28.81 29.46
N GLU A 31 -12.96 27.72 29.18
CA GLU A 31 -12.66 26.36 29.64
C GLU A 31 -11.42 25.79 28.90
N LEU A 32 -10.58 25.07 29.63
CA LEU A 32 -9.40 24.37 29.10
C LEU A 32 -9.78 22.95 28.72
N ASP A 33 -9.22 22.45 27.63
CA ASP A 33 -9.38 21.07 27.18
C ASP A 33 -8.01 20.42 27.01
N TYR A 34 -7.90 19.12 27.29
CA TYR A 34 -6.66 18.39 27.02
C TYR A 34 -6.46 18.31 25.51
N VAL A 35 -5.29 18.72 25.03
CA VAL A 35 -4.88 18.45 23.65
C VAL A 35 -4.34 17.04 23.66
N ASP A 36 -5.22 16.05 23.45
CA ASP A 36 -4.76 14.73 23.05
C ASP A 36 -4.08 14.88 21.69
N ASP A 37 -2.76 14.67 21.64
CA ASP A 37 -1.91 14.72 20.43
C ASP A 37 -2.33 13.74 19.29
N PHE A 38 -3.50 13.13 19.40
CA PHE A 38 -4.13 12.38 18.32
C PHE A 38 -5.17 13.25 17.61
N GLU A 39 -4.71 14.33 16.97
CA GLU A 39 -5.33 14.78 15.73
C GLU A 39 -5.18 13.67 14.69
N VAL A 40 -6.07 12.68 14.72
CA VAL A 40 -6.38 11.87 13.55
C VAL A 40 -7.05 12.83 12.57
N LYS A 41 -6.24 13.55 11.79
CA LYS A 41 -6.69 14.21 10.57
C LYS A 41 -7.41 13.16 9.73
N ASN A 42 -8.73 13.18 9.83
CA ASN A 42 -9.63 12.43 8.97
C ASN A 42 -9.61 13.07 7.57
N GLU A 43 -8.45 13.06 6.92
CA GLU A 43 -8.29 13.28 5.48
C GLU A 43 -8.56 11.94 4.75
N ASN A 44 -9.71 11.33 5.03
CA ASN A 44 -10.21 10.19 4.24
C ASN A 44 -10.85 10.61 2.92
N SER A 45 -10.50 11.78 2.37
CA SER A 45 -10.57 11.94 0.93
C SER A 45 -9.27 11.40 0.33
N ILE A 46 -9.21 10.09 0.12
CA ILE A 46 -8.23 9.49 -0.78
C ILE A 46 -8.54 10.06 -2.17
N LYS A 47 -8.06 11.27 -2.48
CA LYS A 47 -8.04 11.80 -3.83
C LYS A 47 -7.00 10.99 -4.61
N MET A 48 -7.38 9.77 -5.01
CA MET A 48 -6.61 9.00 -5.97
C MET A 48 -6.46 9.88 -7.21
N LYS A 49 -5.21 10.20 -7.55
CA LYS A 49 -4.93 10.87 -8.81
C LYS A 49 -5.24 9.85 -9.91
N ARG A 50 -5.81 10.36 -11.00
CA ARG A 50 -6.26 9.59 -12.18
C ARG A 50 -5.28 8.45 -12.51
N ILE A 51 -5.81 7.24 -12.70
CA ILE A 51 -5.01 6.07 -13.04
C ILE A 51 -4.31 6.30 -14.39
N HIS A 52 -2.99 6.17 -14.42
CA HIS A 52 -2.21 6.26 -15.64
C HIS A 52 -2.23 4.90 -16.35
N TRP A 53 -3.29 4.67 -17.13
CA TRP A 53 -3.55 3.40 -17.81
C TRP A 53 -2.36 2.89 -18.64
N ASN A 54 -1.60 3.78 -19.28
CA ASN A 54 -0.42 3.38 -20.06
C ASN A 54 0.66 2.72 -19.18
N THR A 55 0.94 3.28 -18.02
CA THR A 55 1.91 2.73 -17.06
C THR A 55 1.40 1.43 -16.45
N LEU A 56 0.09 1.33 -16.22
CA LEU A 56 -0.54 0.13 -15.70
C LEU A 56 -0.48 -1.05 -16.69
N ILE A 57 -0.84 -0.80 -17.96
CA ILE A 57 -0.79 -1.82 -19.02
C ILE A 57 0.65 -2.31 -19.22
N LEU A 58 1.61 -1.39 -19.31
CA LEU A 58 3.03 -1.74 -19.41
C LEU A 58 3.47 -2.56 -18.18
N GLY A 59 3.05 -2.12 -16.99
CA GLY A 59 3.31 -2.82 -15.74
C GLY A 59 2.80 -4.25 -15.70
N ILE A 60 1.57 -4.49 -16.20
CA ILE A 60 0.97 -5.82 -16.27
C ILE A 60 1.78 -6.72 -17.22
N ILE A 61 2.13 -6.23 -18.40
CA ILE A 61 2.91 -7.00 -19.39
C ILE A 61 4.27 -7.37 -18.81
N VAL A 62 4.97 -6.39 -18.23
CA VAL A 62 6.30 -6.58 -17.62
C VAL A 62 6.22 -7.54 -16.43
N THR A 63 5.21 -7.40 -15.57
CA THR A 63 5.01 -8.28 -14.41
C THR A 63 4.66 -9.71 -14.84
N ALA A 64 3.82 -9.89 -15.86
CA ALA A 64 3.48 -11.21 -16.38
C ALA A 64 4.71 -11.91 -16.96
N PHE A 65 5.52 -11.21 -17.76
CA PHE A 65 6.71 -11.77 -18.40
C PHE A 65 7.84 -12.07 -17.39
N LEU A 66 8.21 -11.10 -16.55
CA LEU A 66 9.24 -11.29 -15.53
C LEU A 66 8.78 -12.24 -14.43
N GLY A 67 7.50 -12.21 -14.05
CA GLY A 67 6.94 -13.11 -13.05
C GLY A 67 6.92 -14.55 -13.54
N PHE A 68 6.66 -14.77 -14.83
CA PHE A 68 6.75 -16.10 -15.42
C PHE A 68 8.19 -16.64 -15.44
N LEU A 69 9.18 -15.81 -15.81
CA LEU A 69 10.57 -16.24 -15.94
C LEU A 69 11.35 -16.31 -14.62
N LEU A 70 11.15 -15.33 -13.73
CA LEU A 70 11.93 -15.14 -12.50
C LEU A 70 11.11 -15.36 -11.23
N GLY A 71 9.83 -15.69 -11.34
CA GLY A 71 8.94 -15.88 -10.21
C GLY A 71 8.77 -14.60 -9.38
N LEU A 72 8.79 -14.75 -8.06
CA LEU A 72 8.51 -13.68 -7.10
C LEU A 72 9.52 -12.53 -7.20
N ILE A 73 10.79 -12.82 -7.52
CA ILE A 73 11.83 -11.80 -7.74
C ILE A 73 11.48 -10.91 -8.94
N GLY A 74 11.00 -11.51 -10.03
CA GLY A 74 10.55 -10.78 -11.21
C GLY A 74 9.38 -9.84 -10.91
N ILE A 75 8.44 -10.31 -10.08
CA ILE A 75 7.28 -9.51 -9.65
C ILE A 75 7.71 -8.34 -8.77
N ILE A 76 8.64 -8.53 -7.84
CA ILE A 76 9.19 -7.45 -7.00
C ILE A 76 9.79 -6.35 -7.87
N ILE A 77 10.66 -6.72 -8.82
CA ILE A 77 11.32 -5.76 -9.70
C ILE A 77 10.30 -5.04 -10.58
N ALA A 78 9.38 -5.78 -11.20
CA ALA A 78 8.36 -5.22 -12.08
C ALA A 78 7.45 -4.23 -11.35
N THR A 79 6.90 -4.61 -10.20
CA THR A 79 5.98 -3.78 -9.42
C THR A 79 6.67 -2.57 -8.79
N LEU A 80 7.96 -2.69 -8.44
CA LEU A 80 8.78 -1.56 -8.03
C LEU A 80 9.01 -0.56 -9.17
N CYS A 81 9.31 -1.05 -10.38
CA CYS A 81 9.43 -0.22 -11.58
C CYS A 81 8.12 0.49 -11.92
N VAL A 82 6.97 -0.19 -11.78
CA VAL A 82 5.64 0.42 -11.96
C VAL A 82 5.41 1.53 -10.93
N GLY A 83 5.69 1.27 -9.66
CA GLY A 83 5.62 2.26 -8.58
C GLY A 83 6.51 3.49 -8.83
N TYR A 84 7.73 3.26 -9.31
CA TYR A 84 8.64 4.34 -9.70
C TYR A 84 8.15 5.10 -10.94
N SER A 85 7.41 4.46 -11.84
CA SER A 85 6.94 5.10 -13.07
C SER A 85 5.74 6.01 -12.86
N VAL A 86 4.96 5.81 -11.79
CA VAL A 86 3.79 6.65 -11.45
C VAL A 86 4.17 7.92 -10.68
N ASP A 87 3.18 8.77 -10.41
CA ASP A 87 3.33 10.04 -9.70
C ASP A 87 4.04 9.88 -8.33
N LYS A 88 4.66 10.95 -7.80
CA LYS A 88 5.38 10.99 -6.51
C LYS A 88 4.54 10.67 -5.25
N ASN A 89 3.30 10.20 -5.42
CA ASN A 89 2.40 9.89 -4.31
C ASN A 89 2.46 8.39 -4.00
N TYR A 90 2.92 8.04 -2.80
CA TYR A 90 3.05 6.65 -2.35
C TYR A 90 1.73 5.87 -2.45
N LYS A 91 0.57 6.52 -2.25
CA LYS A 91 -0.75 5.89 -2.39
C LYS A 91 -1.00 5.43 -3.83
N ASN A 92 -0.65 6.27 -4.81
CA ASN A 92 -0.80 5.91 -6.22
C ASN A 92 0.18 4.80 -6.61
N GLY A 93 1.41 4.86 -6.09
CA GLY A 93 2.41 3.79 -6.22
C GLY A 93 1.88 2.45 -5.74
N ALA A 94 1.33 2.42 -4.52
CA ALA A 94 0.75 1.23 -3.93
C ALA A 94 -0.40 0.66 -4.76
N VAL A 95 -1.34 1.50 -5.21
CA VAL A 95 -2.50 1.06 -5.99
C VAL A 95 -2.08 0.50 -7.36
N HIS A 96 -1.19 1.18 -8.09
CA HIS A 96 -0.74 0.70 -9.40
C HIS A 96 0.12 -0.56 -9.27
N GLY A 97 0.97 -0.63 -8.24
CA GLY A 97 1.75 -1.82 -7.94
C GLY A 97 0.87 -3.02 -7.56
N ALA A 98 -0.16 -2.80 -6.75
CA ALA A 98 -1.13 -3.84 -6.38
C ALA A 98 -1.90 -4.35 -7.59
N LEU A 99 -2.41 -3.45 -8.45
CA LEU A 99 -3.11 -3.80 -9.68
C LEU A 99 -2.21 -4.58 -10.65
N ALA A 100 -0.98 -4.10 -10.86
CA ALA A 100 -0.01 -4.77 -11.73
C ALA A 100 0.39 -6.15 -11.18
N GLY A 101 0.63 -6.25 -9.87
CA GLY A 101 0.96 -7.50 -9.18
C GLY A 101 -0.18 -8.52 -9.24
N PHE A 102 -1.41 -8.07 -8.99
CA PHE A 102 -2.59 -8.94 -9.01
C PHE A 102 -2.90 -9.46 -10.42
N ILE A 103 -3.01 -8.56 -11.40
CA ILE A 103 -3.38 -8.92 -12.78
C ILE A 103 -2.21 -9.63 -13.47
N GLY A 104 -1.00 -9.10 -13.36
CA GLY A 104 0.20 -9.71 -13.95
C GLY A 104 0.53 -11.06 -13.31
N GLY A 105 0.40 -11.17 -11.99
CA GLY A 105 0.58 -12.43 -11.26
C GLY A 105 -0.48 -13.47 -11.62
N PHE A 106 -1.75 -13.07 -11.76
CA PHE A 106 -2.81 -13.94 -12.26
C PHE A 106 -2.45 -14.51 -13.64
N ILE A 107 -2.03 -13.66 -14.57
CA ILE A 107 -1.64 -14.09 -15.92
C ILE A 107 -0.44 -15.05 -15.86
N ALA A 108 0.62 -14.69 -15.14
CA ALA A 108 1.84 -15.50 -15.05
C ALA A 108 1.57 -16.91 -14.48
N VAL A 109 0.78 -17.00 -13.40
CA VAL A 109 0.43 -18.28 -12.77
C VAL A 109 -0.40 -19.14 -13.72
N ASN A 110 -1.42 -18.57 -14.37
CA ASN A 110 -2.25 -19.32 -15.28
C ASN A 110 -1.49 -19.78 -16.53
N ILE A 111 -0.53 -19.00 -17.04
CA ILE A 111 0.36 -19.45 -18.12
C ILE A 111 1.18 -20.66 -17.68
N GLY A 112 1.77 -20.62 -16.49
CA GLY A 112 2.49 -21.77 -15.92
C GLY A 112 1.62 -23.01 -15.77
N ASN A 113 0.36 -22.83 -15.35
CA ASN A 113 -0.60 -23.93 -15.21
C ASN A 113 -0.94 -24.55 -16.58
N VAL A 114 -1.19 -23.73 -17.60
CA VAL A 114 -1.47 -24.19 -18.97
C VAL A 114 -0.27 -24.95 -19.55
N ILE A 115 0.96 -24.48 -19.33
CA ILE A 115 2.17 -25.16 -19.80
C ILE A 115 2.31 -26.55 -19.15
N ASN A 116 2.06 -26.67 -17.84
CA ASN A 116 2.11 -27.97 -17.15
C ASN A 116 1.04 -28.96 -17.65
N ILE A 117 -0.11 -28.47 -18.12
CA ILE A 117 -1.15 -29.33 -18.73
C ILE A 117 -0.71 -29.84 -20.10
N ILE A 118 -0.06 -28.99 -20.91
CA ILE A 118 0.32 -29.30 -22.31
C ILE A 118 1.62 -30.11 -22.38
N LEU A 119 2.57 -29.85 -21.48
CA LEU A 119 3.84 -30.56 -21.36
C LEU A 119 3.80 -31.39 -20.07
N PRO A 120 3.16 -32.57 -20.08
CA PRO A 120 3.02 -33.39 -18.89
C PRO A 120 4.40 -33.80 -18.40
N SER A 121 4.87 -33.11 -17.36
CA SER A 121 5.84 -33.72 -16.45
C SER A 121 5.11 -34.88 -15.76
N ASN A 122 5.83 -35.95 -15.50
CA ASN A 122 5.42 -37.21 -14.87
C ASN A 122 4.92 -37.08 -13.41
N THR A 123 4.22 -36.00 -13.09
CA THR A 123 3.68 -35.69 -11.77
C THR A 123 2.23 -36.13 -11.69
N ASN A 124 1.93 -36.95 -10.68
CA ASN A 124 0.66 -37.63 -10.52
C ASN A 124 -0.52 -36.66 -10.38
N THR A 125 -1.69 -37.12 -10.81
CA THR A 125 -2.94 -36.42 -11.13
C THR A 125 -3.71 -35.74 -9.99
N GLU A 126 -3.08 -35.36 -8.87
CA GLU A 126 -3.70 -34.49 -7.84
C GLU A 126 -3.62 -32.99 -8.18
N PHE A 127 -3.24 -32.67 -9.41
CA PHE A 127 -2.96 -31.33 -9.91
C PHE A 127 -4.13 -30.35 -9.77
N GLY A 128 -5.39 -30.77 -9.92
CA GLY A 128 -6.53 -29.84 -10.01
C GLY A 128 -6.73 -28.95 -8.78
N LEU A 129 -6.72 -29.54 -7.57
CA LEU A 129 -6.93 -28.80 -6.33
C LEU A 129 -5.70 -27.98 -5.93
N LEU A 130 -4.49 -28.51 -6.19
CA LEU A 130 -3.23 -27.82 -5.94
C LEU A 130 -3.10 -26.57 -6.83
N LEU A 131 -3.52 -26.65 -8.08
CA LEU A 131 -3.52 -25.52 -9.00
C LEU A 131 -4.47 -24.40 -8.54
N ILE A 132 -5.71 -24.73 -8.16
CA ILE A 132 -6.69 -23.73 -7.72
C ILE A 132 -6.24 -23.06 -6.42
N THR A 133 -5.86 -23.86 -5.42
CA THR A 133 -5.46 -23.37 -4.10
C THR A 133 -4.16 -22.56 -4.20
N GLY A 134 -3.18 -23.06 -4.95
CA GLY A 134 -1.91 -22.36 -5.21
C GLY A 134 -2.10 -21.06 -5.97
N THR A 135 -3.06 -21.00 -6.91
CA THR A 135 -3.36 -19.78 -7.67
C THR A 135 -3.95 -18.70 -6.77
N LEU A 136 -4.93 -19.03 -5.92
CA LEU A 136 -5.55 -18.05 -5.00
C LEU A 136 -4.53 -17.49 -4.00
N ILE A 137 -3.69 -18.36 -3.42
CA ILE A 137 -2.62 -17.95 -2.50
C ILE A 137 -1.61 -17.07 -3.25
N GLY A 138 -1.17 -17.50 -4.43
CA GLY A 138 -0.18 -16.78 -5.24
C GLY A 138 -0.66 -15.38 -5.63
N ILE A 139 -1.88 -15.24 -6.14
CA ILE A 139 -2.45 -13.93 -6.52
C ILE A 139 -2.52 -12.99 -5.32
N THR A 140 -2.93 -13.51 -4.15
CA THR A 140 -3.03 -12.71 -2.92
C THR A 140 -1.65 -12.21 -2.51
N ILE A 141 -0.65 -13.09 -2.50
CA ILE A 141 0.75 -12.72 -2.21
C ILE A 141 1.24 -11.68 -3.21
N TYR A 142 1.03 -11.90 -4.51
CA TYR A 142 1.48 -10.97 -5.55
C TYR A 142 0.78 -9.61 -5.49
N GLY A 143 -0.49 -9.57 -5.10
CA GLY A 143 -1.20 -8.32 -4.83
C GLY A 143 -0.57 -7.54 -3.68
N PHE A 144 -0.31 -8.18 -2.54
CA PHE A 144 0.34 -7.54 -1.39
C PHE A 144 1.78 -7.13 -1.67
N THR A 145 2.58 -8.02 -2.25
CA THR A 145 3.95 -7.71 -2.67
C THR A 145 3.95 -6.55 -3.66
N GLY A 146 3.05 -6.55 -4.64
CA GLY A 146 2.91 -5.47 -5.60
C GLY A 146 2.54 -4.14 -4.94
N ALA A 147 1.65 -4.14 -3.94
CA ALA A 147 1.30 -2.94 -3.19
C ALA A 147 2.52 -2.36 -2.44
N ILE A 148 3.26 -3.21 -1.73
CA ILE A 148 4.44 -2.81 -0.95
C ILE A 148 5.54 -2.29 -1.87
N CYS A 149 5.90 -3.06 -2.90
CA CYS A 149 6.95 -2.68 -3.85
C CYS A 149 6.58 -1.44 -4.66
N GLY A 150 5.31 -1.30 -5.03
CA GLY A 150 4.79 -0.11 -5.71
C GLY A 150 4.87 1.16 -4.85
N ALA A 151 4.54 1.05 -3.55
CA ALA A 151 4.68 2.15 -2.60
C ALA A 151 6.15 2.57 -2.44
N ILE A 152 7.05 1.58 -2.28
CA ILE A 152 8.50 1.80 -2.17
C ILE A 152 9.04 2.48 -3.43
N GLY A 153 8.66 2.00 -4.63
CA GLY A 153 9.09 2.59 -5.90
C GLY A 153 8.69 4.07 -6.02
N ALA A 154 7.45 4.41 -5.65
CA ALA A 154 6.99 5.80 -5.64
C ALA A 154 7.73 6.65 -4.61
N PHE A 155 8.03 6.10 -3.42
CA PHE A 155 8.78 6.79 -2.38
C PHE A 155 10.23 7.09 -2.81
N ILE A 156 10.89 6.14 -3.50
CA ILE A 156 12.23 6.36 -4.07
C ILE A 156 12.22 7.52 -5.06
N LYS A 157 11.20 7.59 -5.94
CA LYS A 157 11.05 8.70 -6.88
C LYS A 157 10.79 10.03 -6.20
N GLN A 158 10.01 10.03 -5.12
CA GLN A 158 9.75 11.24 -4.34
C GLN A 158 11.04 11.79 -3.71
N LYS A 159 11.90 10.93 -3.15
CA LYS A 159 13.17 11.36 -2.53
C LYS A 159 14.20 11.85 -3.56
N ARG A 160 14.15 11.36 -4.80
CA ARG A 160 15.13 11.70 -5.85
C ARG A 160 14.90 13.07 -6.50
N SER A 161 13.69 13.64 -6.41
CA SER A 161 13.30 14.82 -7.19
C SER A 161 12.74 15.94 -6.34
#